data_AF-A0A679FU54-F1
#
_entry.id   AF-A0A679FU54-F1
#
_cell.length_a   1.000
_cell.length_b   1.000
_cell.length_c   1.000
_cell.angle_alpha   90.00
_cell.angle_beta   90.00
_cell.angle_gamma   90.00
#
_symmetry.space_group_name_H-M   'P 1'
#
loop_
_entity.id
_entity.type
_entity.pdbx_description
1 polymer ?
#
loop_
_entity_poly.entity_id
_entity_poly.type
_entity_poly.pdbx_seq_one_letter_code
_entity_poly.pdbx_strand_id
1 'polypeptide(L)' 'MKLHLSPKALRVNSGLTQKEVADYLNMSLTQYKRRENGKSRWYADELYRLAKLYKVDISVFFPEKVS' A
#
# COMPACT_ATOMS: atom_id res chain seq x y z
N MET A 1 -7.20 -19.82 -0.86
CA MET A 1 -6.00 -18.99 -1.13
C MET A 1 -6.35 -17.55 -0.85
N LYS A 2 -5.82 -16.93 0.22
CA LYS A 2 -5.85 -15.47 0.33
C LYS A 2 -4.84 -14.87 -0.65
N LEU A 3 -5.29 -13.87 -1.42
CA LEU A 3 -4.44 -13.16 -2.36
C LEU A 3 -3.56 -12.17 -1.58
N HIS A 4 -2.24 -12.30 -1.68
CA HIS A 4 -1.31 -11.30 -1.19
C HIS A 4 -1.07 -10.26 -2.29
N LEU A 5 -1.51 -9.02 -2.04
CA LEU A 5 -1.41 -7.91 -2.99
C LEU A 5 -0.49 -6.83 -2.45
N SER A 6 0.42 -6.35 -3.30
CA SER A 6 1.26 -5.21 -2.94
C SER A 6 0.47 -3.90 -3.01
N PRO A 7 0.81 -2.88 -2.18
CA PRO A 7 0.29 -1.52 -2.33
C PRO A 7 0.38 -0.96 -3.75
N LYS A 8 1.44 -1.32 -4.49
CA LYS A 8 1.65 -0.92 -5.88
C LYS A 8 0.63 -1.56 -6.83
N ALA A 9 0.35 -2.84 -6.66
CA ALA A 9 -0.64 -3.54 -7.48
C ALA A 9 -2.04 -2.94 -7.30
N LEU A 10 -2.44 -2.68 -6.05
CA LEU A 10 -3.71 -2.03 -5.74
C LEU A 10 -3.79 -0.61 -6.32
N ARG A 11 -2.72 0.18 -6.19
CA ARG A 11 -2.67 1.54 -6.77
C ARG A 11 -2.87 1.53 -8.28
N VAL A 12 -2.16 0.65 -8.99
CA VAL A 12 -2.27 0.56 -10.46
C VAL A 12 -3.67 0.11 -10.86
N ASN A 13 -4.23 -0.88 -10.17
CA ASN A 13 -5.60 -1.35 -10.43
C ASN A 13 -6.67 -0.29 -10.13
N SER A 14 -6.41 0.61 -9.18
CA SER A 14 -7.30 1.74 -8.87
C SER A 14 -7.10 2.95 -9.78
N GLY A 15 -6.18 2.89 -10.76
CA GLY A 15 -5.91 3.99 -11.68
C GLY A 15 -5.23 5.21 -11.04
N LEU A 16 -4.70 5.09 -9.83
CA LEU A 16 -4.11 6.21 -9.09
C LEU A 16 -2.62 6.39 -9.42
N THR A 17 -2.20 7.64 -9.48
CA THR A 17 -0.80 8.02 -9.58
C THR A 17 -0.10 7.86 -8.23
N GLN A 18 1.23 7.73 -8.24
CA GLN A 18 2.01 7.71 -7.01
C GLN A 18 1.87 9.00 -6.20
N LYS A 19 1.62 10.13 -6.87
CA LYS A 19 1.46 11.44 -6.23
C LYS A 19 0.15 11.54 -5.46
N GLU A 20 -0.96 11.11 -6.05
CA GLU A 20 -2.27 11.10 -5.38
C GLU A 20 -2.26 10.25 -4.11
N VAL A 21 -1.64 9.07 -4.15
CA VAL A 21 -1.57 8.22 -2.95
C VAL A 21 -0.59 8.78 -1.90
N ALA A 22 0.52 9.37 -2.33
CA ALA A 22 1.44 10.05 -1.42
C ALA A 22 0.74 11.20 -0.68
N ASP A 23 -0.04 12.00 -1.41
CA ASP A 23 -0.84 13.10 -0.86
C ASP A 23 -1.92 12.59 0.08
N TYR A 24 -2.64 11.52 -0.30
CA TYR A 24 -3.61 10.86 0.57
C TYR A 24 -3.01 10.37 1.88
N LEU A 25 -1.77 9.86 1.84
CA LEU A 25 -1.04 9.39 3.02
C LEU A 25 -0.33 10.52 3.80
N ASN A 26 -0.36 11.76 3.31
CA ASN A 26 0.39 12.89 3.86
C ASN A 26 1.90 12.60 3.94
N MET A 27 2.48 12.09 2.85
CA MET A 27 3.92 11.83 2.74
C MET A 27 4.49 12.37 1.42
N SER A 28 5.81 12.56 1.36
CA SER A 28 6.46 12.98 0.12
C SER A 28 6.37 11.90 -0.96
N LEU A 29 6.33 12.33 -2.23
CA LEU A 29 6.38 11.41 -3.38
C LEU A 29 7.61 10.48 -3.33
N THR A 30 8.76 11.01 -2.88
CA THR A 30 9.99 10.23 -2.74
C THR A 30 9.86 9.13 -1.68
N GLN A 31 9.25 9.43 -0.53
CA GLN A 31 8.98 8.43 0.50
C GLN A 31 8.04 7.33 -0.05
N TYR A 32 6.95 7.73 -0.70
CA TYR A 32 6.01 6.78 -1.30
C TYR A 32 6.68 5.89 -2.36
N LYS A 33 7.49 6.47 -3.26
CA LYS A 33 8.27 5.70 -4.25
C LYS A 33 9.20 4.69 -3.59
N ARG A 34 9.86 5.05 -2.48
CA ARG A 34 10.74 4.12 -1.76
C ARG A 34 9.95 2.95 -1.15
N ARG A 35 8.76 3.21 -0.61
CA ARG A 35 7.85 2.18 -0.08
C ARG A 35 7.44 1.17 -1.16
N GLU A 36 6.93 1.66 -2.31
CA GLU A 36 6.49 0.78 -3.41
C GLU A 36 7.61 -0.04 -4.04
N ASN A 37 8.85 0.46 -4.03
CA ASN A 37 10.01 -0.22 -4.59
C ASN A 37 10.77 -1.07 -3.54
N GLY A 38 10.21 -1.28 -2.35
CA GLY A 38 10.82 -2.09 -1.29
C GLY A 38 12.09 -1.49 -0.70
N LYS A 39 12.37 -0.20 -0.94
CA LYS A 39 13.52 0.52 -0.37
C LYS A 39 13.24 1.01 1.06
N SER A 40 12.00 0.93 1.51
CA SER A 40 11.59 1.13 2.91
C SER A 40 10.32 0.32 3.21
N ARG A 41 10.16 -0.12 4.46
CA ARG A 41 9.00 -0.92 4.91
C ARG A 41 7.77 -0.04 5.07
N TRP A 42 6.57 -0.60 4.89
CA TRP A 42 5.32 0.07 5.24
C TRP A 42 5.07 0.02 6.74
N TYR A 43 4.50 1.09 7.30
CA TYR A 43 3.96 1.09 8.65
C TYR A 43 2.51 0.60 8.67
N ALA A 44 2.05 0.10 9.81
CA ALA A 44 0.72 -0.49 9.95
C ALA A 44 -0.40 0.53 9.69
N ASP A 45 -0.23 1.78 10.11
CA ASP A 45 -1.16 2.88 9.86
C ASP A 45 -1.23 3.25 8.37
N GLU A 46 -0.08 3.25 7.67
CA GLU A 46 -0.02 3.46 6.22
C GLU A 46 -0.81 2.35 5.49
N LEU A 47 -0.59 1.08 5.86
CA LEU A 47 -1.32 -0.06 5.27
C LEU A 47 -2.83 0.00 5.58
N TYR A 48 -3.21 0.40 6.78
CA TYR A 48 -4.62 0.57 7.14
C TYR A 48 -5.29 1.66 6.29
N ARG A 49 -4.62 2.81 6.12
CA ARG A 49 -5.11 3.90 5.27
C ARG A 49 -5.22 3.47 3.81
N LEU A 50 -4.25 2.73 3.29
CA LEU A 50 -4.30 2.15 1.94
C LEU A 50 -5.46 1.15 1.79
N ALA A 51 -5.71 0.30 2.79
CA ALA A 51 -6.85 -0.62 2.76
C ALA A 51 -8.18 0.15 2.62
N LYS A 52 -8.33 1.25 3.36
CA LYS A 52 -9.48 2.14 3.26
C LYS A 52 -9.57 2.83 1.90
N LEU A 53 -8.46 3.36 1.38
CA LEU A 53 -8.41 4.00 0.05
C LEU A 53 -8.88 3.05 -1.05
N TYR A 54 -8.39 1.81 -1.05
CA TYR A 54 -8.70 0.82 -2.08
C TYR A 54 -9.96 0.00 -1.81
N LYS A 55 -10.64 0.25 -0.67
CA LYS A 55 -11.84 -0.49 -0.24
C LYS A 55 -11.62 -2.01 -0.17
N VAL A 56 -10.46 -2.41 0.32
CA VAL A 56 -10.08 -3.82 0.54
C VAL A 56 -9.89 -4.10 2.03
N ASP A 57 -9.96 -5.38 2.40
CA ASP A 57 -9.58 -5.79 3.75
C ASP A 57 -8.07 -5.66 3.96
N ILE A 58 -7.62 -5.22 5.13
CA ILE A 58 -6.20 -5.01 5.39
C ILE A 58 -5.38 -6.32 5.32
N SER A 59 -6.02 -7.48 5.51
CA SER A 59 -5.35 -8.79 5.43
C SER A 59 -4.74 -9.09 4.06
N VAL A 60 -5.15 -8.40 2.98
CA VAL A 60 -4.52 -8.55 1.65
C VAL A 60 -3.04 -8.19 1.63
N PHE A 61 -2.58 -7.38 2.59
CA PHE A 61 -1.18 -6.96 2.71
C PHE A 61 -0.30 -7.92 3.52
N PHE A 62 -0.89 -8.97 4.11
CA PHE A 62 -0.16 -9.89 4.99
C PHE A 62 -0.20 -11.32 4.45
N PRO A 63 0.92 -12.06 4.49
CA PRO A 63 0.91 -13.49 4.19
C PRO A 63 0.16 -14.28 5.27
N GLU A 64 -0.47 -15.40 4.91
CA GLU A 64 -1.21 -16.29 5.83
C GLU A 64 -0.35 -16.87 6.96
N LYS A 65 0.98 -16.90 6.79
CA LYS A 65 1.92 -17.27 7.85
C LYS A 65 2.82 -16.08 8.18
N VAL A 66 2.62 -15.54 9.38
CA VAL A 66 3.64 -14.78 10.08
C VAL A 66 4.39 -15.81 10.92
N SER A 67 5.58 -16.20 10.46
CA SER A 67 6.49 -17.05 11.25
C SER A 67 7.04 -16.27 12.44
#